data_AF-A0A820DXV8-F1
#
_entry.id   AF-A0A820DXV8-F1
#
_cell.length_a   1.000
_cell.length_b   1.000
_cell.length_c   1.000
_cell.angle_alpha   90.00
_cell.angle_beta   90.00
_cell.angle_gamma   90.00
#
_symmetry.space_group_name_H-M   'P 1'
#
loop_
_entity.id
_entity.type
_entity.pdbx_description
1 polymer ?
#
loop_
_entity_poly.entity_id
_entity_poly.type
_entity_poly.pdbx_seq_one_letter_code
_entity_poly.pdbx_strand_id
1 'polypeptide(L)'
;MHSSTLSRSCSISGCKHLSRALCICCNQYVCIDHLKDHSNNQNDTQLTSLTTELNILSDRIHYTPLVDSFFLTTLEKWRTDAYRTIDRFYETQRRHFEQFIHENRDKQRKEID
;
A
#
# COMPACT_ATOMS: atom_id res chain seq x y z
N MET A 1 -63.17 -10.00 -3.14
CA MET A 1 -62.93 -8.82 -3.99
C MET A 1 -61.55 -8.97 -4.59
N HIS A 2 -61.47 -9.11 -5.91
CA HIS A 2 -60.23 -9.39 -6.63
C HIS A 2 -59.32 -8.15 -6.63
N SER A 3 -58.13 -8.29 -6.06
CA SER A 3 -57.08 -7.28 -6.17
C SER A 3 -56.55 -7.27 -7.60
N SER A 4 -57.01 -6.30 -8.40
CA SER A 4 -56.51 -6.03 -9.74
C SER A 4 -55.07 -5.52 -9.65
N THR A 5 -54.09 -6.42 -9.66
CA THR A 5 -52.69 -6.06 -9.90
C THR A 5 -52.61 -5.41 -11.27
N LEU A 6 -52.39 -4.09 -11.35
CA LEU A 6 -52.05 -3.43 -12.61
C LEU A 6 -50.82 -4.14 -13.19
N SER A 7 -51.03 -4.87 -14.28
CA SER A 7 -49.98 -5.56 -15.00
C SER A 7 -49.12 -4.53 -15.74
N ARG A 8 -48.05 -4.07 -15.08
CA ARG A 8 -47.09 -3.13 -15.68
C ARG A 8 -46.32 -3.83 -16.80
N SER A 9 -46.15 -3.17 -17.95
CA SER A 9 -45.32 -3.68 -19.05
C SER A 9 -43.83 -3.61 -18.69
N CYS A 10 -43.03 -4.47 -19.33
CA CYS A 10 -41.58 -4.33 -19.29
C CYS A 10 -41.16 -2.98 -19.90
N SER A 11 -40.21 -2.29 -19.25
CA SER A 11 -39.67 -1.00 -19.67
C SER A 11 -38.69 -1.09 -20.84
N ILE A 12 -38.26 -2.31 -21.23
CA ILE A 12 -37.38 -2.52 -22.39
C ILE A 12 -38.18 -2.38 -23.68
N SER A 13 -37.73 -1.49 -24.57
CA SER A 13 -38.35 -1.21 -25.86
C SER A 13 -38.55 -2.48 -26.69
N GLY A 14 -39.77 -2.69 -27.19
CA GLY A 14 -40.12 -3.87 -28.01
C GLY A 14 -40.46 -5.13 -27.21
N CYS A 15 -40.29 -5.15 -25.89
CA CYS A 15 -40.68 -6.28 -25.06
C CYS A 15 -42.20 -6.34 -24.88
N LYS A 16 -42.80 -7.48 -25.23
CA LYS A 16 -44.25 -7.72 -25.06
C LYS A 16 -44.62 -8.33 -23.70
N HIS A 17 -43.63 -8.69 -22.89
CA HIS A 17 -43.85 -9.32 -21.60
C HIS A 17 -44.21 -8.30 -20.51
N LEU A 18 -45.00 -8.77 -19.54
CA LEU A 18 -45.26 -8.02 -18.32
C LEU A 18 -44.00 -7.96 -17.45
N SER A 19 -43.82 -6.82 -16.79
CA SER A 19 -42.81 -6.70 -15.73
C SER A 19 -43.15 -7.66 -14.58
N ARG A 20 -42.10 -8.26 -14.03
CA ARG A 20 -42.16 -9.16 -12.88
C ARG A 20 -41.30 -8.67 -11.72
N ALA A 21 -40.38 -7.74 -11.98
CA ALA A 21 -39.49 -7.18 -10.99
C ALA A 21 -39.05 -5.75 -11.37
N LEU A 22 -38.66 -4.97 -10.37
CA LEU A 22 -37.93 -3.71 -10.52
C LEU A 22 -36.44 -4.03 -10.45
N CYS A 23 -35.64 -3.71 -11.47
CA CYS A 23 -34.20 -3.69 -11.26
C CYS A 23 -33.84 -2.44 -10.46
N ILE A 24 -33.29 -2.65 -9.27
CA ILE A 24 -32.80 -1.58 -8.40
C ILE A 24 -31.66 -0.82 -9.07
N CYS A 25 -30.82 -1.55 -9.81
CA CYS A 25 -29.68 -1.04 -10.56
C CYS A 25 -30.01 0.11 -11.53
N CYS A 26 -31.07 -0.07 -12.31
CA CYS A 26 -31.49 0.82 -13.39
C CYS A 26 -32.75 1.60 -13.04
N ASN A 27 -33.37 1.29 -11.89
CA ASN A 27 -34.68 1.79 -11.47
C ASN A 27 -35.78 1.58 -12.54
N GLN A 28 -35.79 0.41 -13.18
CA GLN A 28 -36.70 0.06 -14.28
C GLN A 28 -37.46 -1.24 -14.02
N TYR A 29 -38.72 -1.27 -14.43
CA TYR A 29 -39.60 -2.43 -14.29
C TYR A 29 -39.40 -3.37 -15.48
N VAL A 30 -38.85 -4.55 -15.25
CA VAL A 30 -38.43 -5.48 -16.32
C VAL A 30 -39.10 -6.85 -16.18
N CYS A 31 -39.18 -7.61 -17.27
CA CYS A 31 -39.59 -9.01 -17.22
C CYS A 31 -38.45 -9.89 -16.68
N ILE A 32 -38.75 -11.15 -16.36
CA ILE A 32 -37.76 -12.11 -15.84
C ILE A 32 -36.60 -12.32 -16.81
N ASP A 33 -36.87 -12.41 -18.11
CA ASP A 33 -35.84 -12.71 -19.11
C ASP A 33 -34.83 -11.56 -19.20
N HIS A 34 -35.30 -10.31 -19.34
CA HIS A 34 -34.42 -9.14 -19.35
C HIS A 34 -33.70 -8.93 -18.00
N LEU A 35 -34.29 -9.34 -16.87
CA LEU A 35 -33.60 -9.28 -15.58
C LEU A 35 -32.44 -10.30 -15.52
N LYS A 36 -32.65 -11.51 -16.04
CA LYS A 36 -31.60 -12.54 -16.12
C LYS A 36 -30.48 -12.11 -17.06
N ASP A 37 -30.82 -11.61 -18.25
CA ASP A 37 -29.84 -11.12 -19.21
C ASP A 37 -29.01 -9.96 -18.62
N HIS A 38 -29.68 -9.03 -17.96
CA HIS A 38 -29.01 -7.94 -17.26
C HIS A 38 -28.07 -8.44 -16.16
N SER A 39 -28.52 -9.39 -15.32
CA SER A 39 -27.68 -9.98 -14.26
C SER A 39 -26.47 -10.70 -14.83
N ASN A 40 -26.64 -11.47 -15.91
CA ASN A 40 -25.56 -12.19 -16.57
C ASN A 40 -24.54 -11.21 -17.15
N ASN A 41 -25.01 -10.17 -17.85
CA ASN A 41 -24.13 -9.15 -18.43
C ASN A 41 -23.33 -8.40 -17.35
N GLN A 42 -23.95 -8.03 -16.22
CA GLN A 42 -23.24 -7.39 -15.11
C GLN A 42 -22.21 -8.31 -14.46
N ASN A 43 -22.57 -9.58 -14.25
CA ASN A 43 -21.67 -10.58 -13.69
C ASN A 43 -20.46 -10.81 -14.60
N ASP A 44 -20.70 -11.01 -15.90
CA ASP A 44 -19.65 -11.37 -16.85
C ASP A 44 -18.71 -10.22 -17.14
N THR A 45 -19.21 -8.98 -17.23
CA THR A 45 -18.37 -7.83 -17.64
C THR A 45 -17.81 -7.02 -16.47
N GLN A 46 -18.63 -6.67 -15.48
CA GLN A 46 -18.20 -5.75 -14.42
C GLN A 46 -17.54 -6.51 -13.26
N LEU A 47 -18.19 -7.56 -12.77
CA LEU A 47 -17.69 -8.32 -11.62
C LEU A 47 -16.44 -9.12 -11.97
N THR A 48 -16.37 -9.72 -13.16
CA THR A 48 -15.15 -10.39 -13.63
C THR A 48 -13.99 -9.41 -13.75
N SER A 49 -14.18 -8.26 -14.41
CA SER A 49 -13.13 -7.24 -14.55
C SER A 49 -12.64 -6.75 -13.19
N LEU A 50 -13.56 -6.46 -12.27
CA LEU A 50 -13.22 -6.01 -10.92
C LEU A 50 -12.44 -7.09 -10.14
N THR A 51 -12.83 -8.35 -10.28
CA THR A 51 -12.12 -9.48 -9.65
C THR A 51 -10.71 -9.61 -10.21
N THR A 52 -10.54 -9.46 -11.52
CA THR A 52 -9.21 -9.46 -12.16
C THR A 52 -8.35 -8.30 -11.66
N GLU A 53 -8.90 -7.08 -11.59
CA GLU A 53 -8.18 -5.92 -11.08
C GLU A 53 -7.77 -6.09 -9.60
N LEU A 54 -8.68 -6.60 -8.76
CA LEU A 54 -8.40 -6.89 -7.36
C LEU A 54 -7.30 -7.95 -7.22
N ASN A 55 -7.31 -9.00 -8.04
CA ASN A 55 -6.26 -10.02 -8.03
C ASN A 55 -4.91 -9.42 -8.45
N ILE A 56 -4.88 -8.59 -9.51
CA ILE A 56 -3.66 -7.90 -9.95
C ILE A 56 -3.11 -6.99 -8.84
N LEU A 57 -3.99 -6.25 -8.16
CA LEU A 57 -3.59 -5.38 -7.05
C LEU A 57 -3.10 -6.19 -5.85
N SER A 58 -3.76 -7.30 -5.53
CA SER A 58 -3.34 -8.22 -4.47
C SER A 58 -1.96 -8.81 -4.75
N ASP A 59 -1.74 -9.28 -5.98
CA ASP A 59 -0.44 -9.79 -6.41
C ASP A 59 0.62 -8.69 -6.34
N ARG A 60 0.31 -7.48 -6.83
CA ARG A 60 1.24 -6.35 -6.70
C ARG A 60 1.59 -6.05 -5.25
N ILE A 61 0.64 -6.06 -4.33
CA ILE A 61 0.91 -5.85 -2.91
C ILE A 61 1.78 -6.99 -2.36
N HIS A 62 1.49 -8.24 -2.74
CA HIS A 62 2.26 -9.40 -2.29
C HIS A 62 3.71 -9.38 -2.79
N TYR A 63 3.92 -8.96 -4.04
CA TYR A 63 5.23 -8.90 -4.68
C TYR A 63 5.93 -7.56 -4.54
N THR A 64 5.27 -6.52 -4.02
CA THR A 64 5.94 -5.28 -3.64
C THR A 64 6.80 -5.61 -2.44
N PRO A 65 8.14 -5.48 -2.54
CA PRO A 65 8.99 -5.69 -1.39
C PRO A 65 8.67 -4.57 -0.40
N LEU A 66 7.82 -4.89 0.59
CA LEU A 66 7.79 -4.17 1.86
C LEU A 66 9.23 -4.14 2.31
N VAL A 67 9.83 -2.95 2.34
CA VAL A 67 11.26 -2.72 2.57
C VAL A 67 11.79 -3.80 3.50
N ASP A 68 12.58 -4.71 2.94
CA ASP A 68 12.96 -5.94 3.63
C ASP A 68 13.54 -5.55 5.00
N SER A 69 13.01 -6.14 6.07
CA SER A 69 13.49 -5.90 7.43
C SER A 69 15.02 -6.07 7.50
N PHE A 70 15.57 -6.95 6.66
CA PHE A 70 17.00 -7.11 6.47
C PHE A 70 17.70 -5.85 5.92
N PHE A 71 17.11 -5.16 4.94
CA PHE A 71 17.66 -3.93 4.37
C PHE A 71 17.69 -2.80 5.40
N LEU A 72 16.61 -2.62 6.17
CA LEU A 72 16.55 -1.63 7.25
C LEU A 72 17.58 -1.93 8.34
N THR A 73 17.71 -3.20 8.73
CA THR A 73 18.72 -3.63 9.72
C THR A 73 20.14 -3.39 9.23
N THR A 74 20.39 -3.62 7.94
CA THR A 74 21.71 -3.40 7.33
C THR A 74 22.05 -1.91 7.28
N LEU A 75 21.10 -1.05 6.92
CA LEU A 75 21.27 0.40 6.94
C LEU A 75 21.55 0.92 8.36
N GLU A 76 20.83 0.42 9.36
CA GLU A 76 21.03 0.81 10.75
C GLU A 76 22.42 0.42 11.26
N LYS A 77 22.88 -0.77 10.90
CA LYS A 77 24.24 -1.23 11.21
C LYS A 77 25.28 -0.33 10.55
N TRP A 78 25.12 -0.03 9.26
CA TRP A 78 26.04 0.84 8.53
C TRP A 78 26.14 2.23 9.17
N ARG A 79 24.99 2.81 9.54
CA ARG A 79 24.91 4.09 10.26
C ARG A 79 25.67 4.03 11.59
N THR A 80 25.42 3.00 12.40
CA THR A 80 26.07 2.82 13.70
C THR A 80 27.58 2.66 13.58
N ASP A 81 28.04 1.86 12.61
CA ASP A 81 29.47 1.61 12.39
C ASP A 81 30.19 2.87 11.88
N ALA A 82 29.53 3.70 11.07
CA ALA A 82 30.05 4.99 10.64
C ALA A 82 30.30 5.93 11.82
N TYR A 83 29.29 6.11 12.70
CA TYR A 83 29.45 6.93 13.91
C TYR A 83 30.58 6.42 14.80
N ARG A 84 30.63 5.11 15.07
CA ARG A 84 31.70 4.51 15.89
C ARG A 84 33.10 4.74 15.31
N THR A 85 33.22 4.75 13.98
CA THR A 85 34.50 5.00 13.31
C THR A 85 34.94 6.45 13.50
N ILE A 86 34.01 7.39 13.33
CA ILE A 86 34.24 8.82 13.54
C ILE A 86 34.63 9.08 15.00
N ASP A 87 33.87 8.56 15.96
CA ASP A 87 34.14 8.74 17.39
C ASP A 87 35.52 8.20 17.78
N ARG A 88 35.88 7.02 17.28
CA ARG A 88 37.20 6.42 17.54
C ARG A 88 38.33 7.27 16.97
N PHE A 89 38.14 7.84 15.79
CA PHE A 89 39.12 8.73 15.18
C PHE A 89 39.31 9.98 16.04
N TYR A 90 38.23 10.64 16.43
CA TYR A 90 38.27 11.83 17.30
C TYR A 90 38.95 11.54 18.64
N GLU A 91 38.56 10.45 19.31
CA GLU A 91 39.13 10.06 20.59
C GLU A 91 40.63 9.75 20.50
N THR A 92 41.06 9.16 19.37
CA THR A 92 42.48 8.91 19.11
C THR A 92 43.22 10.22 18.94
N GLN A 93 42.74 11.12 18.07
CA GLN A 93 43.40 12.42 17.86
C GLN A 93 43.46 13.25 19.15
N ARG A 94 42.38 13.26 19.95
CA ARG A 94 42.33 13.96 21.23
C ARG A 94 43.45 13.50 22.16
N ARG A 95 43.60 12.18 22.35
CA ARG A 95 44.67 11.62 23.20
C ARG A 95 46.07 11.95 22.69
N HIS A 96 46.28 11.91 21.38
CA HIS A 96 47.56 12.32 20.79
C HIS A 96 47.89 13.80 21.10
N PHE A 97 46.91 14.70 21.00
CA PHE A 97 47.11 16.10 21.34
C PHE A 97 47.36 16.32 22.84
N GLU A 98 46.60 15.65 23.71
CA GLU A 98 46.80 15.71 25.16
C GLU A 98 48.21 15.25 25.54
N GLN A 99 48.68 14.14 24.97
CA GLN A 99 50.02 13.62 25.19
C GLN A 99 51.09 14.59 24.71
N PHE A 100 50.96 15.13 23.49
CA PHE A 100 51.89 16.12 22.94
C PHE A 100 52.00 17.38 23.83
N ILE A 101 50.86 17.88 24.32
CA ILE A 101 50.82 19.03 25.23
C ILE A 101 51.53 18.70 26.55
N HIS A 102 51.27 17.52 27.13
CA HIS A 102 51.90 17.10 28.37
C HIS A 102 53.43 16.99 28.22
N GLU A 103 53.89 16.33 27.15
CA GLU A 103 55.33 16.16 26.88
C GLU A 103 56.03 17.51 26.69
N ASN A 104 55.40 18.47 25.99
CA ASN A 104 55.98 19.80 25.83
C ASN A 104 56.00 20.61 27.13
N ARG A 105 54.95 20.50 27.96
CA ARG A 105 54.93 21.14 29.28
C ARG A 105 56.02 20.59 30.20
N ASP A 106 56.25 19.28 30.17
CA ASP A 106 57.30 18.65 30.97
C ASP A 106 58.69 19.07 30.51
N LYS A 107 58.92 19.18 29.19
CA LYS A 107 60.17 19.71 28.64
C LYS A 107 60.42 21.15 29.09
N GLN A 108 59.42 22.02 28.95
CA GLN A 108 59.53 23.42 29.39
C GLN A 108 59.81 23.53 30.89
N ARG A 109 59.20 22.67 31.73
CA ARG A 109 59.45 22.67 33.17
C ARG A 109 60.91 22.32 33.50
N LYS A 110 61.46 21.30 32.83
CA LYS A 110 62.86 20.87 33.02
C LYS A 110 63.90 21.87 32.51
N GLU A 111 63.53 22.79 31.64
CA GLU A 111 64.42 23.85 31.14
C GLU A 111 64.46 25.08 32.06
N ILE A 112 63.50 25.19 32.99
CA ILE A 112 63.38 26.30 33.95
C ILE A 112 63.98 25.94 35.33
N ASP A 113 64.02 24.65 35.68
CA ASP A 113 64.70 24.10 36.87
C ASP A 113 66.21 23.93 36.65
#